data_AF-A0A7V2UBM3-F1
#
_entry.id   AF-A0A7V2UBM3-F1
#
_cell.length_a   1.000
_cell.length_b   1.000
_cell.length_c   1.000
_cell.angle_alpha   90.00
_cell.angle_beta   90.00
_cell.angle_gamma   90.00
#
_symmetry.space_group_name_H-M   'P 1'
#
loop_
_entity.id
_entity.type
_entity.pdbx_description
1 polymer ?
#
loop_
_entity_poly.entity_id
_entity_poly.type
_entity_poly.pdbx_seq_one_letter_code
_entity_poly.pdbx_strand_id
1 'polypeptide(L)'
;MCKPWLALVCAALSAAIAAEGEEPKPKPKPTRPKEEPALPTPTDEEVDKPSKPGVPRPIEIPTKGEATAADKEKVAPADKEKAYPAGQGASHVNPFGEKAKLPKYARPARITYSDKKVVEGFVWHRGDAPARIFNRAKRAHEDYFLSDLKRIDVTPESENFERDWRWKNQGSSEKVYLDTGYFWNQYITTFTLTSGEKVAGDCSGQFYIQLLDGKRESWFLYKRQSGRELPGVPHKKREELQPLVYVKSVEFTDDFLKRPADKKE
;
A
#
# COMPACT_ATOMS: atom_id res chain seq x y z
N MET A 1 16.43 49.30 -41.69
CA MET A 1 15.11 49.95 -41.89
C MET A 1 14.07 49.21 -41.05
N CYS A 2 13.42 49.93 -40.12
CA CYS A 2 12.01 49.77 -39.66
C CYS A 2 11.52 48.37 -39.18
N LYS A 3 11.06 48.10 -37.96
CA LYS A 3 10.41 48.89 -36.88
C LYS A 3 10.51 48.13 -35.52
N PRO A 4 10.47 48.83 -34.37
CA PRO A 4 10.18 48.27 -33.05
C PRO A 4 8.70 48.53 -32.66
N TRP A 5 8.03 47.54 -32.06
CA TRP A 5 6.73 47.65 -31.35
C TRP A 5 6.93 46.79 -30.07
N LEU A 6 7.19 47.32 -28.88
CA LEU A 6 6.48 48.28 -28.01
C LEU A 6 5.03 47.87 -27.65
N ALA A 7 4.95 47.38 -26.42
CA ALA A 7 3.90 47.57 -25.43
C ALA A 7 2.47 47.09 -25.77
N LEU A 8 2.05 46.01 -25.09
CA LEU A 8 0.65 45.86 -24.71
C LEU A 8 0.50 45.40 -23.26
N VAL A 9 0.25 46.39 -22.41
CA VAL A 9 -0.78 46.44 -21.36
C VAL A 9 -0.84 45.27 -20.37
N CYS A 10 -0.15 45.45 -19.24
CA CYS A 10 -0.56 44.91 -17.95
C CYS A 10 -1.87 45.60 -17.51
N ALA A 11 -3.01 44.96 -17.74
CA ALA A 11 -4.26 45.36 -17.10
C ALA A 11 -4.36 44.66 -15.75
N ALA A 12 -4.11 45.43 -14.69
CA ALA A 12 -4.36 45.05 -13.31
C ALA A 12 -5.86 44.84 -13.10
N LEU A 13 -6.27 43.59 -12.86
CA LEU A 13 -7.60 43.26 -12.38
C LEU A 13 -7.55 43.20 -10.84
N SER A 14 -7.60 44.36 -10.20
CA SER A 14 -7.90 44.49 -8.78
C SER A 14 -9.41 44.35 -8.59
N ALA A 15 -9.90 43.11 -8.49
CA ALA A 15 -11.24 42.86 -7.99
C ALA A 15 -11.21 42.94 -6.46
N ALA A 16 -11.74 44.04 -5.94
CA ALA A 16 -12.02 44.27 -4.53
C ALA A 16 -13.01 43.20 -4.03
N ILE A 17 -12.52 42.25 -3.23
CA ILE A 17 -13.37 41.45 -2.37
C ILE A 17 -13.63 42.30 -1.13
N ALA A 18 -14.80 42.91 -1.11
CA ALA A 18 -15.37 43.51 0.09
C ALA A 18 -15.51 42.40 1.14
N ALA A 19 -14.59 42.38 2.10
CA ALA A 19 -14.73 41.60 3.30
C ALA A 19 -15.83 42.24 4.15
N GLU A 20 -17.05 41.73 4.03
CA GLU A 20 -18.05 41.86 5.09
C GLU A 20 -17.43 41.31 6.37
N GLY A 21 -17.25 42.21 7.34
CA GLY A 21 -16.81 41.84 8.69
C GLY A 21 -17.87 40.98 9.34
N GLU A 22 -17.68 39.66 9.28
CA GLU A 22 -18.40 38.74 10.14
C GLU A 22 -17.94 39.01 11.58
N GLU A 23 -18.85 39.55 12.40
CA GLU A 23 -18.61 39.78 13.82
C GLU A 23 -18.10 38.50 14.50
N PRO A 24 -17.09 38.59 15.39
CA PRO A 24 -16.55 37.45 16.07
C PRO A 24 -17.63 36.80 16.94
N LYS A 25 -18.16 35.66 16.48
CA LYS A 25 -19.09 34.83 17.25
C LYS A 25 -18.49 34.55 18.63
N PRO A 26 -19.24 34.77 19.74
CA PRO A 26 -18.74 34.58 21.09
C PRO A 26 -18.27 33.13 21.27
N LYS A 27 -17.03 32.97 21.75
CA LYS A 27 -16.46 31.65 22.06
C LYS A 27 -17.42 30.88 22.97
N PRO A 28 -17.81 29.65 22.63
CA PRO A 28 -18.68 28.85 23.47
C PRO A 28 -18.01 28.66 24.84
N LYS A 29 -18.75 28.97 25.91
CA LYS A 29 -18.31 28.73 27.29
C LYS A 29 -17.92 27.24 27.43
N PRO A 30 -16.84 26.93 28.16
CA PRO A 30 -16.46 25.55 28.42
C PRO A 30 -17.61 24.84 29.14
N THR A 31 -18.27 23.94 28.43
CA THR A 31 -19.25 23.02 29.00
C THR A 31 -18.56 22.19 30.06
N ARG A 32 -19.15 22.17 31.27
CA ARG A 32 -18.71 21.31 32.38
C ARG A 32 -18.45 19.89 31.87
N PRO A 33 -17.39 19.21 32.34
CA PRO A 33 -17.20 17.79 32.09
C PRO A 33 -18.49 17.06 32.46
N LYS A 34 -19.08 16.40 31.48
CA LYS A 34 -20.20 15.49 31.69
C LYS A 34 -19.64 14.38 32.58
N GLU A 35 -20.08 14.32 33.83
CA GLU A 35 -19.74 13.22 34.74
C GLU A 35 -20.02 11.91 34.01
N GLU A 36 -18.94 11.18 33.73
CA GLU A 36 -19.07 9.81 33.25
C GLU A 36 -19.80 9.02 34.34
N PRO A 37 -20.91 8.32 34.01
CA PRO A 37 -21.57 7.46 34.98
C PRO A 37 -20.55 6.42 35.47
N ALA A 38 -20.32 6.42 36.77
CA ALA A 38 -19.45 5.45 37.42
C ALA A 38 -19.84 4.04 36.98
N LEU A 39 -18.87 3.27 36.49
CA LEU A 39 -19.06 1.87 36.14
C LEU A 39 -19.62 1.15 37.38
N PRO A 40 -20.64 0.29 37.22
CA PRO A 40 -21.16 -0.48 38.34
C PRO A 40 -20.03 -1.32 38.92
N THR A 41 -19.81 -1.18 40.22
CA THR A 41 -18.91 -2.05 40.97
C THR A 41 -19.36 -3.50 40.78
N PRO A 42 -18.44 -4.43 40.43
CA PRO A 42 -18.78 -5.83 40.28
C PRO A 42 -19.37 -6.35 41.59
N THR A 43 -20.62 -6.79 41.55
CA THR A 43 -21.31 -7.44 42.66
C THR A 43 -20.73 -8.84 42.86
N ASP A 44 -20.46 -9.21 44.12
CA ASP A 44 -19.86 -10.50 44.54
C ASP A 44 -20.72 -11.76 44.23
N GLU A 45 -21.81 -11.65 43.47
CA GLU A 45 -22.73 -12.75 43.18
C GLU A 45 -22.34 -13.62 41.97
N GLU A 46 -21.24 -13.34 41.26
CA GLU A 46 -20.84 -14.10 40.07
C GLU A 46 -19.68 -15.10 40.29
N VAL A 47 -19.43 -15.52 41.53
CA VAL A 47 -18.35 -16.45 41.90
C VAL A 47 -18.73 -17.93 41.79
N ASP A 48 -20.03 -18.28 41.65
CA ASP A 48 -20.49 -19.68 41.75
C ASP A 48 -21.08 -20.28 40.46
N LYS A 49 -20.56 -19.90 39.28
CA LYS A 49 -20.88 -20.61 38.03
C LYS A 49 -19.91 -21.79 37.83
N PRO A 50 -20.39 -23.03 37.69
CA PRO A 50 -19.54 -24.20 37.47
C PRO A 50 -18.76 -24.05 36.16
N SER A 51 -17.45 -24.20 36.27
CA SER A 51 -16.46 -24.19 35.19
C SER A 51 -16.89 -25.04 34.00
N LYS A 52 -16.89 -24.44 32.80
CA LYS A 52 -17.07 -25.15 31.52
C LYS A 52 -16.05 -26.31 31.41
N PRO A 53 -16.49 -27.52 31.00
CA PRO A 53 -15.58 -28.63 30.80
C PRO A 53 -14.76 -28.47 29.51
N GLY A 54 -13.46 -28.77 29.62
CA GLY A 54 -12.66 -29.29 28.53
C GLY A 54 -11.90 -28.27 27.69
N VAL A 55 -10.78 -27.77 28.19
CA VAL A 55 -9.69 -27.30 27.32
C VAL A 55 -9.11 -28.55 26.62
N PRO A 56 -9.12 -28.64 25.28
CA PRO A 56 -8.49 -29.76 24.58
C PRO A 56 -6.99 -29.77 24.89
N ARG A 57 -6.46 -30.93 25.29
CA ARG A 57 -5.04 -31.11 25.56
C ARG A 57 -4.23 -30.80 24.29
N PRO A 58 -3.04 -30.18 24.42
CA PRO A 58 -2.13 -29.99 23.29
C PRO A 58 -1.84 -31.32 22.61
N ILE A 59 -1.95 -31.35 21.29
CA ILE A 59 -1.57 -32.49 20.46
C ILE A 59 -0.04 -32.61 20.53
N GLU A 60 0.46 -33.73 21.07
CA GLU A 60 1.87 -34.07 21.05
C GLU A 60 2.31 -34.29 19.60
N ILE A 61 3.17 -33.41 19.10
CA ILE A 61 3.79 -33.54 17.78
C ILE A 61 4.86 -34.64 17.91
N PRO A 62 4.79 -35.74 17.14
CA PRO A 62 5.77 -36.81 17.24
C PRO A 62 7.17 -36.31 16.83
N THR A 63 8.08 -36.36 17.79
CA THR A 63 9.51 -36.15 17.60
C THR A 63 10.07 -37.21 16.66
N LYS A 64 10.47 -36.77 15.48
CA LYS A 64 11.15 -37.56 14.46
C LYS A 64 12.54 -37.95 14.97
N GLY A 65 12.68 -39.19 15.42
CA GLY A 65 13.95 -39.79 15.84
C GLY A 65 14.03 -41.26 15.45
N GLU A 66 15.24 -41.67 15.08
CA GLU A 66 15.69 -43.05 14.77
C GLU A 66 15.19 -43.73 13.49
N ALA A 67 15.92 -43.44 12.41
CA ALA A 67 16.14 -44.43 11.37
C ALA A 67 17.11 -45.50 11.90
N THR A 68 16.60 -46.71 12.13
CA THR A 68 17.40 -47.92 12.30
C THR A 68 17.84 -48.43 10.93
N ALA A 69 19.13 -48.77 10.85
CA ALA A 69 19.77 -49.45 9.74
C ALA A 69 19.62 -50.98 9.87
N ALA A 70 19.80 -51.66 8.72
CA ALA A 70 20.02 -53.10 8.48
C ALA A 70 18.79 -53.98 8.19
N ASP A 71 18.59 -54.35 6.91
CA ASP A 71 18.96 -55.65 6.30
C ASP A 71 18.42 -55.69 4.83
N LYS A 72 19.25 -55.92 3.79
CA LYS A 72 19.53 -57.21 3.09
C LYS A 72 18.25 -58.00 2.73
N GLU A 73 18.05 -58.61 1.57
CA GLU A 73 18.79 -58.90 0.33
C GLU A 73 17.74 -59.54 -0.64
N LYS A 74 17.91 -59.37 -1.96
CA LYS A 74 17.35 -60.19 -3.08
C LYS A 74 15.84 -60.44 -3.17
N VAL A 75 15.25 -60.12 -4.33
CA VAL A 75 14.87 -61.09 -5.39
C VAL A 75 14.44 -60.28 -6.63
N ALA A 76 15.10 -60.52 -7.75
CA ALA A 76 14.66 -60.08 -9.07
C ALA A 76 13.58 -61.02 -9.60
N PRO A 77 12.60 -60.50 -10.36
CA PRO A 77 12.17 -61.24 -11.54
C PRO A 77 12.19 -60.39 -12.82
N ALA A 78 12.71 -61.07 -13.83
CA ALA A 78 12.72 -60.83 -15.25
C ALA A 78 11.57 -59.97 -15.84
N ASP A 79 12.01 -59.05 -16.69
CA ASP A 79 11.51 -58.79 -18.05
C ASP A 79 10.01 -58.84 -18.30
N LYS A 80 9.41 -57.65 -18.24
CA LYS A 80 8.54 -57.18 -19.32
C LYS A 80 8.97 -55.77 -19.72
N GLU A 81 9.72 -55.69 -20.81
CA GLU A 81 9.96 -54.47 -21.58
C GLU A 81 8.61 -53.85 -21.96
N LYS A 82 8.09 -52.97 -21.10
CA LYS A 82 7.21 -51.90 -21.59
C LYS A 82 8.15 -50.87 -22.20
N ALA A 83 8.18 -50.82 -23.52
CA ALA A 83 8.74 -49.71 -24.27
C ALA A 83 8.07 -48.42 -23.79
N TYR A 84 8.76 -47.69 -22.91
CA TYR A 84 8.42 -46.31 -22.62
C TYR A 84 8.66 -45.53 -23.91
N PRO A 85 7.66 -44.79 -24.44
CA PRO A 85 7.87 -43.97 -25.62
C PRO A 85 9.06 -43.05 -25.34
N ALA A 86 10.03 -43.06 -26.25
CA ALA A 86 11.26 -42.30 -26.18
C ALA A 86 10.98 -40.92 -25.59
N GLY A 87 11.53 -40.71 -24.39
CA GLY A 87 11.24 -39.57 -23.55
C GLY A 87 11.41 -38.28 -24.35
N GLN A 88 10.32 -37.52 -24.44
CA GLN A 88 10.38 -36.09 -24.62
C GLN A 88 11.38 -35.58 -23.59
N GLY A 89 12.60 -35.27 -24.04
CA GLY A 89 13.66 -34.76 -23.18
C GLY A 89 13.06 -33.63 -22.37
N ALA A 90 13.14 -33.73 -21.04
CA ALA A 90 12.67 -32.70 -20.13
C ALA A 90 13.22 -31.38 -20.65
N SER A 91 12.35 -30.59 -21.27
CA SER A 91 12.75 -29.31 -21.84
C SER A 91 13.38 -28.57 -20.69
N HIS A 92 14.65 -28.21 -20.84
CA HIS A 92 15.37 -27.44 -19.84
C HIS A 92 14.55 -26.17 -19.64
N VAL A 93 13.75 -26.14 -18.57
CA VAL A 93 12.90 -25.00 -18.24
C VAL A 93 13.89 -23.93 -17.88
N ASN A 94 14.18 -23.07 -18.84
CA ASN A 94 15.09 -21.96 -18.64
C ASN A 94 14.54 -21.17 -17.44
N PRO A 95 15.23 -21.16 -16.28
CA PRO A 95 14.76 -20.43 -15.11
C PRO A 95 14.74 -18.91 -15.37
N PHE A 96 15.35 -18.48 -16.47
CA PHE A 96 15.34 -17.13 -17.03
C PHE A 96 14.53 -17.08 -18.34
N GLY A 97 13.37 -17.75 -18.36
CA GLY A 97 12.49 -17.85 -19.51
C GLY A 97 12.31 -16.54 -20.29
N GLU A 98 11.93 -16.67 -21.57
CA GLU A 98 11.78 -15.56 -22.51
C GLU A 98 11.20 -14.31 -21.84
N LYS A 99 11.82 -13.14 -22.14
CA LYS A 99 11.42 -11.83 -21.59
C LYS A 99 9.90 -11.75 -21.55
N ALA A 100 9.37 -11.65 -20.35
CA ALA A 100 7.95 -11.87 -20.13
C ALA A 100 7.14 -10.89 -20.99
N LYS A 101 6.29 -11.46 -21.85
CA LYS A 101 5.41 -10.71 -22.74
C LYS A 101 4.54 -9.77 -21.92
N LEU A 102 4.25 -8.60 -22.49
CA LEU A 102 3.31 -7.64 -21.91
C LEU A 102 1.94 -8.31 -21.76
N PRO A 103 1.30 -8.25 -20.57
CA PRO A 103 -0.05 -8.74 -20.40
C PRO A 103 -1.03 -8.01 -21.32
N LYS A 104 -2.09 -8.69 -21.78
CA LYS A 104 -3.12 -8.11 -22.67
C LYS A 104 -3.82 -6.89 -22.07
N TYR A 105 -3.96 -6.85 -20.75
CA TYR A 105 -4.64 -5.81 -19.98
C TYR A 105 -3.69 -4.73 -19.45
N ALA A 106 -2.42 -4.73 -19.88
CA ALA A 106 -1.48 -3.68 -19.49
C ALA A 106 -1.84 -2.36 -20.20
N ARG A 107 -1.89 -1.27 -19.45
CA ARG A 107 -2.17 0.07 -19.96
C ARG A 107 -0.97 0.98 -19.81
N PRO A 108 -0.62 1.80 -20.81
CA PRO A 108 0.41 2.81 -20.64
C PRO A 108 -0.01 3.82 -19.57
N ALA A 109 0.92 4.13 -18.67
CA ALA A 109 0.70 5.10 -17.61
C ALA A 109 2.00 5.80 -17.23
N ARG A 110 1.82 7.02 -16.70
CA ARG A 110 2.86 7.83 -16.08
C ARG A 110 2.60 7.89 -14.58
N ILE A 111 3.56 7.42 -13.80
CA ILE A 111 3.53 7.43 -12.33
C ILE A 111 4.43 8.56 -11.85
N THR A 112 3.89 9.44 -11.02
CA THR A 112 4.63 10.51 -10.34
C THR A 112 4.68 10.21 -8.86
N TYR A 113 5.88 10.16 -8.29
CA TYR A 113 6.12 9.96 -6.87
C TYR A 113 6.21 11.29 -6.12
N SER A 114 6.12 11.25 -4.79
CA SER A 114 6.21 12.44 -3.92
C SER A 114 7.58 13.13 -3.97
N ASP A 115 8.64 12.38 -4.29
CA ASP A 115 10.01 12.87 -4.50
C ASP A 115 10.22 13.56 -5.87
N LYS A 116 9.14 13.72 -6.66
CA LYS A 116 9.13 14.22 -8.05
C LYS A 116 9.75 13.27 -9.07
N LYS A 117 10.09 12.03 -8.69
CA LYS A 117 10.48 11.00 -9.65
C LYS A 117 9.28 10.66 -10.52
N VAL A 118 9.50 10.62 -11.83
CA VAL A 118 8.49 10.23 -12.82
C VAL A 118 8.93 8.93 -13.46
N VAL A 119 8.03 7.95 -13.49
CA VAL A 119 8.24 6.65 -14.11
C VAL A 119 7.17 6.44 -15.16
N GLU A 120 7.58 6.08 -16.38
CA GLU A 120 6.70 5.84 -17.52
C GLU A 120 6.81 4.38 -17.94
N GLY A 121 5.67 3.77 -18.25
CA GLY A 121 5.65 2.36 -18.63
C GLY A 121 4.24 1.81 -18.77
N PHE A 122 4.16 0.49 -18.90
CA PHE A 122 2.90 -0.24 -18.96
C PHE A 122 2.54 -0.74 -17.57
N VAL A 123 1.39 -0.32 -17.05
CA VAL A 123 0.89 -0.66 -15.72
C VAL A 123 -0.21 -1.72 -15.83
N TRP A 124 -0.21 -2.68 -14.91
CA TRP A 124 -1.30 -3.63 -14.76
C TRP A 124 -1.48 -4.06 -13.31
N HIS A 125 -2.65 -4.60 -13.01
CA HIS A 125 -2.97 -5.22 -11.73
C HIS A 125 -2.88 -6.75 -11.84
N ARG A 126 -2.82 -7.46 -10.71
CA ARG A 126 -2.64 -8.92 -10.70
C ARG A 126 -3.79 -9.63 -11.44
N GLY A 127 -3.52 -10.23 -12.59
CA GLY A 127 -4.46 -11.10 -13.30
C GLY A 127 -5.73 -10.40 -13.78
N ASP A 128 -5.62 -9.16 -14.25
CA ASP A 128 -6.77 -8.31 -14.66
C ASP A 128 -7.80 -8.08 -13.55
N ALA A 129 -7.44 -8.32 -12.29
CA ALA A 129 -8.34 -8.08 -11.18
C ALA A 129 -8.63 -6.58 -11.03
N PRO A 130 -9.86 -6.20 -10.69
CA PRO A 130 -10.21 -4.79 -10.48
C PRO A 130 -9.48 -4.20 -9.27
N ALA A 131 -9.22 -2.90 -9.31
CA ALA A 131 -8.76 -2.13 -8.18
C ALA A 131 -9.93 -1.86 -7.22
N ARG A 132 -9.87 -2.43 -6.02
CA ARG A 132 -10.87 -2.24 -4.98
C ARG A 132 -10.63 -0.93 -4.21
N ILE A 133 -11.65 -0.09 -4.14
CA ILE A 133 -11.65 1.14 -3.34
C ILE A 133 -12.81 1.12 -2.36
N PHE A 134 -12.56 1.52 -1.12
CA PHE A 134 -13.61 1.75 -0.14
C PHE A 134 -14.10 3.20 -0.25
N ASN A 135 -15.24 3.40 -0.90
CA ASN A 135 -15.85 4.71 -1.08
C ASN A 135 -16.39 5.22 0.26
N ARG A 136 -15.77 6.28 0.80
CA ARG A 136 -16.12 6.80 2.14
C ARG A 136 -17.51 7.43 2.19
N ALA A 137 -18.00 7.99 1.08
CA ALA A 137 -19.32 8.61 1.02
C ALA A 137 -20.42 7.54 1.07
N LYS A 138 -20.27 6.47 0.30
CA LYS A 138 -21.23 5.35 0.25
C LYS A 138 -21.01 4.30 1.34
N ARG A 139 -19.86 4.33 2.02
CA ARG A 139 -19.40 3.32 3.01
C ARG A 139 -19.44 1.90 2.45
N ALA A 140 -19.11 1.75 1.17
CA ALA A 140 -19.15 0.49 0.45
C ALA A 140 -17.86 0.29 -0.34
N HIS A 141 -17.50 -0.97 -0.58
CA HIS A 141 -16.42 -1.33 -1.49
C HIS A 141 -16.94 -1.29 -2.92
N GLU A 142 -16.20 -0.60 -3.79
CA GLU A 142 -16.43 -0.54 -5.23
C GLU A 142 -15.19 -1.07 -5.94
N ASP A 143 -15.40 -1.85 -7.00
CA ASP A 143 -14.34 -2.50 -7.77
C ASP A 143 -14.28 -1.83 -9.16
N TYR A 144 -13.10 -1.31 -9.54
CA TYR A 144 -12.89 -0.60 -10.82
C TYR A 144 -11.79 -1.26 -11.65
N PHE A 145 -12.04 -1.53 -12.92
CA PHE A 145 -11.00 -2.03 -13.82
C PHE A 145 -10.05 -0.92 -14.22
N LEU A 146 -8.80 -1.28 -14.52
CA LEU A 146 -7.81 -0.29 -14.99
C LEU A 146 -8.23 0.35 -16.31
N SER A 147 -9.03 -0.31 -17.15
CA SER A 147 -9.62 0.25 -18.38
C SER A 147 -10.50 1.47 -18.12
N ASP A 148 -11.17 1.50 -16.96
CA ASP A 148 -12.18 2.49 -16.63
C ASP A 148 -11.58 3.69 -15.88
N LEU A 149 -10.31 3.57 -15.48
CA LEU A 149 -9.57 4.62 -14.79
C LEU A 149 -8.85 5.52 -15.79
N LYS A 150 -9.02 6.83 -15.61
CA LYS A 150 -8.26 7.86 -16.33
C LYS A 150 -7.06 8.32 -15.52
N ARG A 151 -7.25 8.49 -14.20
CA ARG A 151 -6.22 9.00 -13.28
C ARG A 151 -6.46 8.51 -11.87
N ILE A 152 -5.39 8.26 -11.13
CA ILE A 152 -5.41 7.97 -9.69
C ILE A 152 -4.58 9.05 -9.01
N ASP A 153 -5.14 9.74 -8.04
CA ASP A 153 -4.42 10.71 -7.21
C ASP A 153 -4.39 10.22 -5.77
N VAL A 154 -3.26 10.41 -5.09
CA VAL A 154 -3.07 10.01 -3.69
C VAL A 154 -2.66 11.24 -2.89
N THR A 155 -3.45 11.55 -1.89
CA THR A 155 -3.23 12.70 -1.00
C THR A 155 -3.06 12.22 0.44
N PRO A 156 -2.03 12.69 1.16
CA PRO A 156 -1.91 12.40 2.59
C PRO A 156 -3.06 13.08 3.34
N GLU A 157 -3.83 12.28 4.06
CA GLU A 157 -4.89 12.75 4.95
C GLU A 157 -4.31 13.16 6.30
N SER A 158 -3.39 12.35 6.83
CA SER A 158 -2.68 12.66 8.06
C SER A 158 -1.23 12.17 7.97
N GLU A 159 -0.33 12.96 8.52
CA GLU A 159 1.09 12.68 8.64
C GLU A 159 1.45 12.80 10.11
N ASN A 160 1.74 11.66 10.75
CA ASN A 160 1.95 11.61 12.18
C ASN A 160 3.31 10.99 12.50
N PHE A 161 3.94 11.51 13.56
CA PHE A 161 5.13 10.92 14.15
C PHE A 161 4.72 10.16 15.41
N GLU A 162 4.88 8.85 15.41
CA GLU A 162 4.59 8.00 16.56
C GLU A 162 5.89 7.67 17.29
N ARG A 163 5.98 8.10 18.55
CA ARG A 163 7.13 7.80 19.41
C ARG A 163 7.08 6.34 19.84
N ASP A 164 8.22 5.68 19.80
CA ASP A 164 8.35 4.37 20.41
C ASP A 164 8.18 4.48 21.92
N TRP A 165 7.70 3.39 22.51
CA TRP A 165 7.53 3.29 23.95
C TRP A 165 7.82 1.88 24.42
N ARG A 166 8.21 1.76 25.68
CA ARG A 166 8.35 0.49 26.38
C ARG A 166 7.70 0.58 27.74
N TRP A 167 7.34 -0.56 28.32
CA TRP A 167 6.99 -0.59 29.73
C TRP A 167 8.22 -0.26 30.57
N LYS A 168 8.02 0.48 31.67
CA LYS A 168 9.12 0.85 32.57
C LYS A 168 9.82 -0.38 33.12
N ASN A 169 9.04 -1.29 33.69
CA ASN A 169 9.43 -2.60 34.23
C ASN A 169 8.44 -3.67 33.74
N GLN A 170 8.83 -4.95 33.76
CA GLN A 170 7.93 -6.06 33.46
C GLN A 170 6.76 -6.05 34.47
N GLY A 171 5.52 -6.00 33.98
CA GLY A 171 4.32 -5.90 34.83
C GLY A 171 3.97 -4.48 35.29
N SER A 172 4.72 -3.45 34.90
CA SER A 172 4.35 -2.06 35.16
C SER A 172 3.37 -1.56 34.10
N SER A 173 2.33 -0.83 34.53
CA SER A 173 1.41 -0.11 33.64
C SER A 173 1.94 1.26 33.17
N GLU A 174 3.16 1.63 33.57
CA GLU A 174 3.78 2.89 33.19
C GLU A 174 4.53 2.75 31.85
N LYS A 175 4.12 3.55 30.86
CA LYS A 175 4.78 3.64 29.56
C LYS A 175 5.88 4.69 29.60
N VAL A 176 7.09 4.30 29.20
CA VAL A 176 8.22 5.20 29.00
C VAL A 176 8.40 5.41 27.51
N TYR A 177 8.22 6.65 27.07
CA TYR A 177 8.45 7.04 25.68
C TYR A 177 9.94 7.20 25.41
N LEU A 178 10.38 6.73 24.25
CA LEU A 178 11.73 6.90 23.77
C LEU A 178 11.80 8.17 22.89
N ASP A 179 13.00 8.71 22.72
CA ASP A 179 13.27 9.80 21.78
C ASP A 179 13.23 9.34 20.31
N THR A 180 13.07 8.03 20.11
CA THR A 180 12.97 7.38 18.82
C THR A 180 11.51 7.18 18.42
N GLY A 181 11.27 7.00 17.12
CA GLY A 181 9.92 6.70 16.63
C GLY A 181 9.91 6.47 15.13
N TYR A 182 8.73 6.50 14.55
CA TYR A 182 8.54 6.37 13.11
C TYR A 182 7.46 7.32 12.60
N PHE A 183 7.62 7.74 11.35
CA PHE A 183 6.53 8.39 10.62
C PHE A 183 5.53 7.36 10.15
N TRP A 184 4.25 7.70 10.26
CA TRP A 184 3.21 6.98 9.56
C TRP A 184 2.26 7.98 8.91
N ASN A 185 1.88 7.65 7.69
CA ASN A 185 0.98 8.44 6.89
C ASN A 185 -0.28 7.64 6.60
N GLN A 186 -1.42 8.31 6.61
CA GLN A 186 -2.68 7.80 6.10
C GLN A 186 -3.00 8.53 4.80
N TYR A 187 -3.41 7.78 3.78
CA TYR A 187 -3.66 8.34 2.46
C TYR A 187 -5.12 8.18 2.06
N ILE A 188 -5.64 9.18 1.37
CA ILE A 188 -6.89 9.09 0.61
C ILE A 188 -6.51 8.95 -0.86
N THR A 189 -7.12 7.98 -1.52
CA THR A 189 -6.97 7.75 -2.95
C THR A 189 -8.21 8.28 -3.67
N THR A 190 -8.02 9.05 -4.73
CA THR A 190 -9.08 9.54 -5.60
C THR A 190 -8.93 8.93 -6.99
N PHE A 191 -9.91 8.14 -7.39
CA PHE A 191 -10.02 7.60 -8.74
C PHE A 191 -10.81 8.57 -9.60
N THR A 192 -10.24 9.00 -10.72
CA THR A 192 -10.95 9.69 -11.78
C THR A 192 -11.24 8.70 -12.89
N LEU A 193 -12.53 8.43 -13.12
CA LEU A 193 -13.00 7.52 -14.15
C LEU A 193 -12.87 8.14 -15.54
N THR A 194 -12.92 7.31 -16.58
CA THR A 194 -12.99 7.75 -17.98
C THR A 194 -14.23 8.59 -18.27
N SER A 195 -15.33 8.36 -17.53
CA SER A 195 -16.53 9.19 -17.54
C SER A 195 -16.32 10.60 -16.97
N GLY A 196 -15.22 10.83 -16.25
CA GLY A 196 -14.93 12.09 -15.53
C GLY A 196 -15.42 12.12 -14.09
N GLU A 197 -16.19 11.12 -13.65
CA GLU A 197 -16.58 10.97 -12.24
C GLU A 197 -15.36 10.74 -11.34
N LYS A 198 -15.40 11.32 -10.14
CA LYS A 198 -14.34 11.19 -9.14
C LYS A 198 -14.85 10.42 -7.93
N VAL A 199 -14.14 9.36 -7.57
CA VAL A 199 -14.45 8.50 -6.44
C VAL A 199 -13.30 8.58 -5.45
N ALA A 200 -13.55 9.17 -4.27
CA ALA A 200 -12.56 9.30 -3.21
C ALA A 200 -12.77 8.24 -2.13
N GLY A 201 -11.70 7.58 -1.72
CA GLY A 201 -11.79 6.47 -0.78
C GLY A 201 -10.44 5.92 -0.34
N ASP A 202 -10.51 4.81 0.40
CA ASP A 202 -9.32 4.08 0.81
C ASP A 202 -9.03 2.98 -0.21
N CYS A 203 -7.81 2.96 -0.74
CA CYS A 203 -7.36 1.90 -1.63
C CYS A 203 -6.08 1.27 -1.08
N SER A 204 -6.01 -0.06 -1.13
CA SER A 204 -4.80 -0.82 -0.88
C SER A 204 -4.65 -1.86 -1.98
N GLY A 205 -3.56 -1.80 -2.74
CA GLY A 205 -3.37 -2.67 -3.89
C GLY A 205 -1.93 -2.68 -4.38
N GLN A 206 -1.51 -3.83 -4.90
CA GLN A 206 -0.21 -3.98 -5.56
C GLN A 206 -0.41 -3.91 -7.06
N PHE A 207 0.36 -3.05 -7.70
CA PHE A 207 0.37 -2.87 -9.14
C PHE A 207 1.77 -3.17 -9.67
N TYR A 208 1.83 -3.57 -10.92
CA TYR A 208 3.06 -3.85 -11.63
C TYR A 208 3.23 -2.81 -12.72
N ILE A 209 4.47 -2.39 -12.94
CA ILE A 209 4.86 -1.54 -14.06
C ILE A 209 6.00 -2.20 -14.83
N GLN A 210 5.90 -2.25 -16.14
CA GLN A 210 7.01 -2.53 -17.04
C GLN A 210 7.49 -1.22 -17.63
N LEU A 211 8.68 -0.80 -17.22
CA LEU A 211 9.35 0.38 -17.77
C LEU A 211 9.63 0.19 -19.26
N LEU A 212 9.88 1.30 -19.95
CA LEU A 212 10.29 1.31 -21.36
C LEU A 212 11.58 0.49 -21.59
N ASP A 213 12.47 0.42 -20.60
CA ASP A 213 13.68 -0.41 -20.62
C ASP A 213 13.40 -1.92 -20.53
N GLY A 214 12.13 -2.31 -20.36
CA GLY A 214 11.70 -3.70 -20.16
C GLY A 214 11.88 -4.23 -18.73
N LYS A 215 12.48 -3.44 -17.82
CA LYS A 215 12.52 -3.75 -16.39
C LYS A 215 11.12 -3.75 -15.81
N ARG A 216 10.86 -4.68 -14.89
CA ARG A 216 9.59 -4.77 -14.17
C ARG A 216 9.78 -4.35 -12.73
N GLU A 217 8.94 -3.44 -12.28
CA GLU A 217 8.89 -3.00 -10.90
C GLU A 217 7.47 -3.20 -10.37
N SER A 218 7.34 -3.40 -9.07
CA SER A 218 6.05 -3.39 -8.39
C SER A 218 5.95 -2.15 -7.55
N TRP A 219 4.77 -1.53 -7.55
CA TRP A 219 4.45 -0.42 -6.68
C TRP A 219 3.16 -0.71 -5.94
N PHE A 220 2.98 -0.04 -4.81
CA PHE A 220 1.88 -0.32 -3.90
C PHE A 220 1.12 0.98 -3.63
N LEU A 221 -0.21 0.88 -3.67
CA LEU A 221 -1.09 1.84 -3.01
C LEU A 221 -1.29 1.37 -1.59
N TYR A 222 -1.02 2.28 -0.64
CA TYR A 222 -1.22 2.03 0.77
C TYR A 222 -2.36 2.91 1.28
N LYS A 223 -3.27 2.33 2.07
CA LYS A 223 -4.16 3.10 2.94
C LYS A 223 -3.36 3.77 4.06
N ARG A 224 -2.43 3.01 4.66
CA ARG A 224 -1.53 3.43 5.72
C ARG A 224 -0.12 2.92 5.41
N GLN A 225 0.87 3.81 5.45
CA GLN A 225 2.27 3.48 5.28
C GLN A 225 3.01 3.86 6.55
N SER A 226 3.79 2.94 7.10
CA SER A 226 4.72 3.21 8.20
C SER A 226 6.14 3.16 7.69
N GLY A 227 6.95 4.14 8.13
CA GLY A 227 8.39 4.16 7.89
C GLY A 227 9.17 3.36 8.91
N ARG A 228 8.58 2.27 9.45
CA ARG A 228 9.24 1.49 10.49
C ARG A 228 10.38 0.72 9.86
N GLU A 229 11.60 1.02 10.33
CA GLU A 229 12.79 0.30 9.90
C GLU A 229 12.75 -1.17 10.33
N LEU A 230 13.49 -2.02 9.62
CA LEU A 230 13.56 -3.46 9.88
C LEU A 230 14.05 -3.76 11.31
N PRO A 231 13.62 -4.89 11.91
CA PRO A 231 14.08 -5.30 13.23
C PRO A 231 15.61 -5.40 13.25
N GLY A 232 16.24 -4.77 14.25
CA GLY A 232 17.69 -4.73 14.41
C GLY A 232 18.37 -3.43 13.93
N VAL A 233 17.63 -2.53 13.27
CA VAL A 233 18.12 -1.17 12.99
C VAL A 233 17.73 -0.26 14.17
N PRO A 234 18.66 0.48 14.78
CA PRO A 234 18.34 1.40 15.85
C PRO A 234 17.41 2.50 15.33
N HIS A 235 16.26 2.67 15.99
CA HIS A 235 15.29 3.68 15.62
C HIS A 235 15.91 5.09 15.70
N LYS A 236 15.65 5.90 14.68
CA LYS A 236 16.21 7.24 14.55
C LYS A 236 15.38 8.28 15.28
N LYS A 237 16.00 9.43 15.55
CA LYS A 237 15.28 10.62 16.03
C LYS A 237 14.43 11.21 14.91
N ARG A 238 13.42 11.99 15.28
CA ARG A 238 12.49 12.63 14.32
C ARG A 238 13.19 13.41 13.20
N GLU A 239 14.29 14.11 13.53
CA GLU A 239 15.04 14.97 12.59
C GLU A 239 15.85 14.18 11.56
N GLU A 240 16.18 12.92 11.86
CA GLU A 240 17.01 12.04 11.02
C GLU A 240 16.16 11.15 10.10
N LEU A 241 14.85 11.12 10.31
CA LEU A 241 13.94 10.29 9.54
C LEU A 241 13.69 10.90 8.16
N GLN A 242 13.91 10.10 7.12
CA GLN A 242 13.57 10.47 5.76
C GLN A 242 12.05 10.55 5.58
N PRO A 243 11.55 11.50 4.77
CA PRO A 243 10.14 11.56 4.44
C PRO A 243 9.71 10.29 3.70
N LEU A 244 8.48 9.84 3.98
CA LEU A 244 7.91 8.69 3.29
C LEU A 244 7.68 9.01 1.82
N VAL A 245 8.32 8.23 0.94
CA VAL A 245 8.06 8.30 -0.50
C VAL A 245 6.82 7.48 -0.83
N TYR A 246 5.87 8.10 -1.52
CA TYR A 246 4.62 7.49 -1.94
C TYR A 246 4.29 7.87 -3.37
N VAL A 247 3.40 7.11 -4.01
CA VAL A 247 2.88 7.44 -5.35
C VAL A 247 1.92 8.60 -5.20
N LYS A 248 2.20 9.73 -5.84
CA LYS A 248 1.37 10.94 -5.76
C LYS A 248 0.26 10.93 -6.80
N SER A 249 0.58 10.56 -8.04
CA SER A 249 -0.41 10.46 -9.12
C SER A 249 -0.03 9.39 -10.13
N VAL A 250 -1.04 8.74 -10.70
CA VAL A 250 -0.92 7.82 -11.83
C VAL A 250 -1.86 8.30 -12.92
N GLU A 251 -1.31 8.67 -14.07
CA GLU A 251 -2.06 9.14 -15.23
C GLU A 251 -2.02 8.06 -16.30
N PHE A 252 -3.18 7.52 -16.69
CA PHE A 252 -3.28 6.53 -17.75
C PHE A 252 -3.38 7.27 -19.09
N THR A 253 -2.23 7.49 -19.72
CA THR A 253 -2.12 8.18 -21.00
C THR A 253 -1.11 7.49 -21.93
N ASP A 254 -1.38 7.57 -23.23
CA ASP A 254 -0.52 7.05 -24.30
C ASP A 254 0.45 8.13 -24.81
N ASP A 255 0.42 9.34 -24.23
CA ASP A 255 1.13 10.52 -24.76
C ASP A 255 2.65 10.32 -24.80
N PHE A 256 3.22 9.60 -23.83
CA PHE A 256 4.66 9.34 -23.79
C PHE A 256 5.11 8.36 -24.88
N LEU A 257 4.22 7.53 -25.43
CA LEU A 257 4.52 6.64 -26.55
C LEU A 257 4.58 7.40 -27.89
N LYS A 258 3.83 8.51 -27.99
CA LYS A 258 3.80 9.36 -29.19
C LYS A 258 4.97 10.32 -29.24
N ARG A 259 5.64 10.57 -28.12
CA ARG A 259 6.81 11.43 -28.09
C ARG A 259 7.89 10.73 -28.93
N PRO A 260 8.33 11.30 -30.07
CA PRO A 260 9.50 10.77 -30.77
C PRO A 260 10.63 10.69 -29.73
N ALA A 261 11.48 9.66 -29.83
CA ALA A 261 12.60 9.40 -28.93
C ALA A 261 13.71 10.47 -29.09
N ASP A 262 13.32 11.74 -29.14
CA ASP A 262 14.12 12.88 -29.50
C ASP A 262 15.11 13.17 -28.38
N LYS A 263 16.35 12.80 -28.73
CA LYS A 263 17.63 13.33 -28.30
C LYS A 263 17.80 13.50 -26.79
N LYS A 264 18.49 12.52 -26.20
CA LYS A 264 19.37 12.77 -25.05
C LYS A 264 20.26 13.98 -25.37
N GLU A 265 19.96 15.13 -24.77
CA GLU A 265 20.95 16.19 -24.57
C GLU A 265 22.01 15.74 -23.55
#